data_AF-D1PWU1-F1
#
_entry.id   AF-D1PWU1-F1
#
_cell.length_a   1.000
_cell.length_b   1.000
_cell.length_c   1.000
_cell.angle_alpha   90.00
_cell.angle_beta   90.00
_cell.angle_gamma   90.00
#
_symmetry.space_group_name_H-M   'P 1'
#
loop_
_entity.id
_entity.type
_entity.pdbx_description
1 polymer ?
#
loop_
_entity_poly.entity_id
_entity_poly.type
_entity_poly.pdbx_seq_one_letter_code
_entity_poly.pdbx_strand_id
1 'polypeptide(L)'
;YYLLFFWTGYFLRKHYQWYDKHTKLITYLSLIVFTLLILLGKGQAVDKVTLQTIISMPTYIVMEYIVGLAGSMLCLGICKTVCSIASPSKMIDELSNIGKYTLGIYVVQIFVLERLAVAIPCFQVSEIGVLEDLVILPIIGIVFTFISYYIVRFTSRIRWVNNMFYGGQYSQ
;
A
#
# COMPACT_ATOMS: atom_id res chain seq x y z
N TYR A 1 2.95 -12.99 5.61
CA TYR A 1 2.69 -11.63 6.15
C TYR A 1 1.38 -11.04 5.61
N TYR A 2 1.07 -11.12 4.31
CA TYR A 2 -0.15 -10.53 3.72
C TYR A 2 -1.46 -10.88 4.44
N LEU A 3 -1.64 -12.14 4.90
CA LEU A 3 -2.83 -12.54 5.64
C LEU A 3 -2.95 -11.82 6.99
N LEU A 4 -1.86 -11.66 7.73
CA LEU A 4 -1.88 -11.00 9.04
C LEU A 4 -2.28 -9.53 8.88
N PHE A 5 -1.62 -8.80 7.98
CA PHE A 5 -1.97 -7.41 7.66
C PHE A 5 -3.39 -7.26 7.14
N PHE A 6 -3.89 -8.22 6.35
CA PHE A 6 -5.27 -8.24 5.90
C PHE A 6 -6.24 -8.31 7.09
N TRP A 7 -6.01 -9.23 8.04
CA TRP A 7 -6.82 -9.32 9.25
C TRP A 7 -6.72 -8.05 10.11
N THR A 8 -5.52 -7.48 10.29
CA THR A 8 -5.37 -6.25 11.06
C THR A 8 -6.10 -5.08 10.43
N GLY A 9 -6.04 -4.92 9.10
CA GLY A 9 -6.80 -3.93 8.37
C GLY A 9 -8.32 -4.15 8.49
N TYR A 10 -8.77 -5.40 8.40
CA TYR A 10 -10.18 -5.76 8.60
C TYR A 10 -10.67 -5.40 10.01
N PHE A 11 -9.92 -5.76 11.05
CA PHE A 11 -10.25 -5.42 12.44
C PHE A 11 -10.20 -3.91 12.69
N LEU A 12 -9.22 -3.21 12.14
CA LEU A 12 -9.11 -1.75 12.23
C LEU A 12 -10.35 -1.08 11.62
N ARG A 13 -10.82 -1.56 10.47
CA ARG A 13 -12.06 -1.07 9.84
C ARG A 13 -13.28 -1.34 10.72
N LYS A 14 -13.38 -2.54 11.30
CA LYS A 14 -14.50 -2.91 12.19
C LYS A 14 -14.54 -2.06 13.46
N HIS A 15 -13.39 -1.72 14.03
CA HIS A 15 -13.25 -0.91 15.24
C HIS A 15 -12.82 0.55 14.94
N TYR A 16 -13.14 1.05 13.75
CA TYR A 16 -12.66 2.35 13.28
C TYR A 16 -13.06 3.50 14.20
N GLN A 17 -14.27 3.49 14.77
CA GLN A 17 -14.72 4.53 15.71
C GLN A 17 -13.83 4.64 16.95
N TRP A 18 -13.35 3.51 17.46
CA TRP A 18 -12.44 3.50 18.61
C TRP A 18 -11.06 4.02 18.23
N TYR A 19 -10.56 3.62 17.05
CA TYR A 19 -9.31 4.12 16.49
C TYR A 19 -9.37 5.64 16.25
N ASP A 20 -10.48 6.14 15.73
CA ASP A 20 -10.69 7.55 15.42
C ASP A 20 -10.59 8.44 16.67
N LYS A 21 -11.20 7.97 17.77
CA LYS A 21 -11.14 8.62 19.09
C LYS A 21 -9.73 8.66 19.69
N HIS A 22 -8.93 7.62 19.48
CA HIS A 22 -7.59 7.50 20.07
C HIS A 22 -6.45 7.76 19.09
N THR A 23 -6.73 8.30 17.89
CA THR A 23 -5.72 8.35 16.83
C THR A 23 -4.45 9.06 17.27
N LYS A 24 -4.55 10.23 17.93
CA LYS A 24 -3.36 10.97 18.41
C LYS A 24 -2.47 10.12 19.32
N LEU A 25 -3.06 9.42 20.29
CA LEU A 25 -2.34 8.55 21.23
C LEU A 25 -1.67 7.40 20.48
N ILE A 26 -2.41 6.73 19.59
CA ILE A 26 -1.91 5.61 18.78
C ILE A 26 -0.74 6.09 17.91
N THR A 27 -0.83 7.28 17.32
CA THR A 27 0.25 7.86 16.50
C THR A 27 1.51 8.13 17.32
N TYR A 28 1.40 8.79 18.48
CA TYR A 28 2.56 9.04 19.35
C TYR A 28 3.20 7.74 19.84
N LEU A 29 2.39 6.76 20.26
CA LEU A 29 2.89 5.47 20.69
C LEU A 29 3.56 4.72 19.53
N SER A 30 2.97 4.75 18.34
CA SER A 30 3.55 4.15 17.15
C SER A 30 4.87 4.81 16.74
N LEU A 31 5.01 6.14 16.89
CA LEU A 31 6.26 6.86 16.64
C LEU A 31 7.38 6.40 17.57
N ILE A 32 7.09 6.30 18.87
CA ILE A 32 8.07 5.85 19.87
C ILE A 32 8.52 4.43 19.57
N VAL A 33 7.56 3.52 19.35
CA VAL A 33 7.82 2.10 19.07
C VAL A 33 8.62 1.95 17.77
N PHE A 34 8.21 2.63 16.70
CA PHE A 34 8.88 2.57 15.40
C PHE A 34 10.32 3.10 15.46
N THR A 35 10.53 4.25 16.12
CA THR A 35 11.86 4.84 16.28
C THR A 35 12.78 3.94 17.11
N LEU A 36 12.28 3.40 18.22
CA LEU A 36 13.04 2.50 19.10
C LEU A 36 13.44 1.20 18.37
N LEU A 37 12.53 0.63 17.59
CA LEU A 37 12.81 -0.57 16.78
C LEU A 37 13.84 -0.32 15.67
N ILE A 38 13.78 0.84 15.03
CA ILE A 38 14.79 1.23 14.03
C ILE A 38 16.16 1.41 14.70
N LEU A 39 16.23 2.09 15.85
CA LEU A 39 17.47 2.28 16.62
C LEU A 39 18.10 0.96 17.07
N LEU A 40 17.28 -0.05 17.36
CA LEU A 40 17.72 -1.41 17.69
C LEU A 40 18.17 -2.23 16.47
N GLY A 41 18.21 -1.64 15.27
CA GLY A 41 18.61 -2.32 14.04
C GLY A 41 17.60 -3.35 13.53
N LYS A 42 16.35 -3.32 14.02
CA LYS A 42 15.29 -4.28 13.67
C LYS A 42 14.50 -3.89 12.41
N GLY A 43 14.93 -2.84 11.70
CA GLY A 43 14.26 -2.30 10.51
C GLY A 43 14.73 -2.89 9.17
N GLN A 44 15.43 -4.02 9.15
CA GLN A 44 15.88 -4.64 7.90
C GLN A 44 14.72 -5.33 7.19
N ALA A 45 14.52 -5.00 5.92
CA ALA A 45 13.51 -5.63 5.07
C ALA A 45 13.95 -7.06 4.71
N VAL A 46 13.05 -8.03 4.87
CA VAL A 46 13.31 -9.42 4.47
C VAL A 46 12.85 -9.59 3.03
N ASP A 47 13.80 -9.87 2.14
CA ASP A 47 13.49 -9.89 0.71
C ASP A 47 12.40 -10.92 0.35
N LYS A 48 12.33 -12.08 1.03
CA LYS A 48 11.24 -13.07 0.88
C LYS A 48 11.08 -13.93 2.14
N VAL A 49 9.92 -13.89 2.80
CA VAL A 49 9.57 -14.83 3.88
C VAL A 49 9.24 -16.19 3.25
N THR A 50 10.22 -17.09 3.17
CA THR A 50 10.00 -18.48 2.76
C THR A 50 9.52 -19.33 3.93
N LEU A 51 8.88 -20.47 3.65
CA LEU A 51 8.44 -21.43 4.68
C LEU A 51 9.59 -21.84 5.62
N GLN A 52 10.80 -21.91 5.07
CA GLN A 52 12.02 -22.21 5.80
C GLN A 52 12.37 -21.12 6.83
N THR A 53 12.21 -19.84 6.49
CA THR A 53 12.40 -18.69 7.41
C THR A 53 11.36 -18.68 8.54
N ILE A 54 10.13 -19.12 8.26
CA ILE A 54 9.06 -19.21 9.27
C ILE A 54 9.41 -20.23 10.36
N ILE A 55 9.95 -21.37 9.94
CA ILE A 55 10.31 -22.46 10.85
C ILE A 55 11.61 -22.15 11.59
N SER A 56 12.59 -21.55 10.91
CA SER A 56 13.92 -21.32 11.49
C SER A 56 14.01 -20.08 12.38
N MET A 57 13.23 -19.01 12.11
CA MET A 57 13.30 -17.75 12.86
C MET A 57 11.92 -17.10 13.07
N PRO A 58 11.02 -17.72 13.87
CA PRO A 58 9.67 -17.22 14.08
C PRO A 58 9.63 -15.85 14.79
N THR A 59 10.58 -15.58 15.69
CA THR A 59 10.67 -14.32 16.44
C THR A 59 10.98 -13.11 15.54
N TYR A 60 11.69 -13.34 14.43
CA TYR A 60 12.08 -12.29 13.50
C TYR A 60 10.88 -11.79 12.68
N ILE A 61 10.03 -12.71 12.20
CA ILE A 61 8.79 -12.39 11.48
C ILE A 61 7.81 -11.61 12.36
N VAL A 62 7.72 -11.97 13.65
CA VAL A 62 6.88 -11.23 14.60
C VAL A 62 7.38 -9.80 14.79
N MET A 63 8.69 -9.61 14.91
CA MET A 63 9.29 -8.28 15.03
C MET A 63 9.06 -7.45 13.77
N GLU A 64 9.25 -8.03 12.58
CA GLU A 64 9.00 -7.37 11.30
C GLU A 64 7.52 -6.94 11.17
N TYR A 65 6.59 -7.81 11.58
CA TYR A 65 5.18 -7.46 11.62
C TYR A 65 4.90 -6.31 12.58
N ILE A 66 5.51 -6.28 13.78
CA ILE A 66 5.35 -5.18 14.74
C ILE A 66 5.92 -3.87 14.17
N VAL A 67 7.09 -3.91 13.54
CA VAL A 67 7.71 -2.75 12.88
C VAL A 67 6.81 -2.23 11.77
N GLY A 68 6.33 -3.11 10.89
CA GLY A 68 5.44 -2.75 9.79
C GLY A 68 4.08 -2.21 10.27
N LEU A 69 3.54 -2.79 11.34
CA LEU A 69 2.31 -2.29 11.99
C LEU A 69 2.52 -0.89 12.57
N ALA A 70 3.61 -0.68 13.32
CA ALA A 70 3.94 0.61 13.92
C ALA A 70 4.14 1.69 12.85
N GLY A 71 4.88 1.38 11.80
CA GLY A 71 5.06 2.28 10.65
C GLY A 71 3.75 2.60 9.94
N SER A 72 2.90 1.60 9.72
CA SER A 72 1.58 1.80 9.09
C SER A 72 0.66 2.71 9.93
N MET A 73 0.60 2.47 11.24
CA MET A 73 -0.21 3.30 12.17
C MET A 73 0.32 4.73 12.27
N LEU A 74 1.64 4.90 12.23
CA LEU A 74 2.29 6.20 12.18
C LEU A 74 1.90 6.96 10.91
N CYS A 75 2.02 6.32 9.73
CA CYS A 75 1.63 6.91 8.45
C CYS A 75 0.15 7.30 8.42
N LEU A 76 -0.76 6.41 8.86
CA LEU A 76 -2.19 6.73 8.95
C LEU A 76 -2.46 7.95 9.86
N GLY A 77 -1.77 8.01 10.99
CA GLY A 77 -1.83 9.14 11.93
C GLY A 77 -1.39 10.45 11.31
N ILE A 78 -0.24 10.47 10.65
CA ILE A 78 0.32 11.64 9.96
C ILE A 78 -0.60 12.06 8.81
N CYS A 79 -1.08 11.13 7.99
CA CYS A 79 -2.02 11.46 6.91
C CYS A 79 -3.29 12.12 7.47
N LYS A 80 -3.82 11.62 8.59
CA LYS A 80 -5.01 12.21 9.23
C LYS A 80 -4.74 13.61 9.78
N THR A 81 -3.58 13.84 10.42
CA THR A 81 -3.24 15.18 10.92
C THR A 81 -3.01 16.17 9.78
N VAL A 82 -2.31 15.76 8.72
CA VAL A 82 -2.11 16.57 7.51
C VAL A 82 -3.46 16.92 6.87
N CYS A 83 -4.36 15.95 6.68
CA CYS A 83 -5.70 16.22 6.14
C CYS A 83 -6.56 17.10 7.05
N SER A 84 -6.34 17.09 8.37
CA SER A 84 -7.07 17.94 9.31
C SER A 84 -6.55 19.39 9.35
N ILE A 85 -5.27 19.61 9.02
CA ILE A 85 -4.63 20.94 9.03
C ILE A 85 -4.75 21.58 7.64
N ALA A 86 -4.67 20.77 6.58
CA ALA A 86 -4.86 21.24 5.24
C ALA A 86 -6.30 21.72 5.04
N SER A 87 -6.46 22.88 4.39
CA SER A 87 -7.78 23.34 3.96
C SER A 87 -8.38 22.31 3.01
N PRO A 88 -9.71 22.09 3.06
CA PRO A 88 -10.39 21.20 2.13
C PRO A 88 -10.07 21.68 0.72
N SER A 89 -9.29 20.87 0.01
CA SER A 89 -8.79 21.21 -1.32
C SER A 89 -9.21 20.11 -2.27
N LYS A 90 -9.58 20.53 -3.48
CA LYS A 90 -9.98 19.62 -4.55
C LYS A 90 -8.93 18.53 -4.82
N MET A 91 -7.65 18.81 -4.57
CA MET A 91 -6.57 17.83 -4.71
C MET A 91 -6.63 16.71 -3.65
N ILE A 92 -6.93 17.03 -2.40
CA ILE A 92 -7.07 16.01 -1.33
C ILE A 92 -8.28 15.11 -1.60
N ASP A 93 -9.38 15.70 -2.06
CA ASP A 93 -10.58 14.94 -2.42
C ASP A 93 -10.36 14.02 -3.61
N GLU A 94 -9.69 14.49 -4.67
CA GLU A 94 -9.34 13.66 -5.83
C GLU A 94 -8.36 12.55 -5.45
N LEU A 95 -7.35 12.84 -4.61
CA LEU A 95 -6.40 11.83 -4.15
C LEU A 95 -7.09 10.76 -3.28
N SER A 96 -7.99 11.18 -2.40
CA SER A 96 -8.84 10.27 -1.61
C SER A 96 -9.73 9.41 -2.52
N ASN A 97 -10.28 10.00 -3.59
CA ASN A 97 -11.09 9.29 -4.56
C ASN A 97 -10.28 8.24 -5.34
N ILE A 98 -9.07 8.57 -5.80
CA ILE A 98 -8.14 7.61 -6.42
C ILE A 98 -7.82 6.47 -5.44
N GLY A 99 -7.54 6.81 -4.18
CA GLY A 99 -7.24 5.85 -3.12
C GLY A 99 -8.33 4.80 -2.89
N LYS A 100 -9.61 5.11 -3.15
CA LYS A 100 -10.70 4.11 -3.08
C LYS A 100 -10.51 2.99 -4.09
N TYR A 101 -9.97 3.30 -5.27
CA TYR A 101 -9.78 2.36 -6.37
C TYR A 101 -8.48 1.55 -6.28
N THR A 102 -7.71 1.69 -5.19
CA THR A 102 -6.40 1.05 -5.03
C THR A 102 -6.41 -0.45 -5.32
N LEU A 103 -7.41 -1.20 -4.85
CA LEU A 103 -7.52 -2.64 -5.13
C LEU A 103 -7.63 -2.90 -6.65
N GLY A 104 -8.55 -2.19 -7.32
CA GLY A 104 -8.71 -2.34 -8.76
C GLY A 104 -7.47 -1.90 -9.53
N ILE A 105 -6.81 -0.83 -9.08
CA ILE A 105 -5.57 -0.34 -9.68
C ILE A 105 -4.50 -1.43 -9.62
N TYR A 106 -4.30 -2.08 -8.47
CA TYR A 106 -3.34 -3.18 -8.36
C TYR A 106 -3.66 -4.34 -9.29
N VAL A 107 -4.93 -4.75 -9.37
CA VAL A 107 -5.35 -5.84 -10.26
C VAL A 107 -5.06 -5.48 -11.72
N VAL A 108 -5.44 -4.28 -12.17
CA VAL A 108 -5.18 -3.83 -13.54
C VAL A 108 -3.69 -3.67 -13.79
N GLN A 109 -2.92 -3.13 -12.84
CA GLN A 109 -1.48 -3.01 -12.94
C GLN A 109 -0.81 -4.37 -13.11
N ILE A 110 -1.23 -5.40 -12.37
CA ILE A 110 -0.70 -6.76 -12.55
C ILE A 110 -0.94 -7.23 -13.99
N PHE A 111 -2.16 -7.13 -14.51
CA PHE A 111 -2.45 -7.54 -15.89
C PHE A 111 -1.70 -6.70 -16.94
N VAL A 112 -1.62 -5.38 -16.74
CA VAL A 112 -0.98 -4.46 -17.68
C VAL A 112 0.53 -4.63 -17.66
N LEU A 113 1.17 -4.67 -16.48
CA LEU A 113 2.61 -4.94 -16.38
C LEU A 113 2.95 -6.32 -16.89
N GLU A 114 2.19 -7.36 -16.53
CA GLU A 114 2.47 -8.73 -16.97
C GLU A 114 2.38 -8.85 -18.50
N ARG A 115 1.43 -8.15 -19.14
CA ARG A 115 1.30 -8.14 -20.60
C ARG A 115 2.33 -7.24 -21.30
N LEU A 116 2.67 -6.09 -20.73
CA LEU A 116 3.64 -5.16 -21.31
C LEU A 116 5.09 -5.60 -21.09
N ALA A 117 5.41 -6.21 -19.95
CA ALA A 117 6.75 -6.77 -19.68
C ALA A 117 7.09 -7.91 -20.65
N VAL A 118 6.08 -8.65 -21.12
CA VAL A 118 6.25 -9.68 -22.17
C VAL A 118 6.28 -9.07 -23.57
N ALA A 119 5.57 -7.96 -23.81
CA ALA A 119 5.42 -7.36 -25.14
C ALA A 119 6.50 -6.34 -25.51
N ILE A 120 7.17 -5.71 -24.53
CA ILE A 120 8.14 -4.64 -24.76
C ILE A 120 9.55 -5.12 -24.38
N PRO A 121 10.43 -5.40 -25.35
CA PRO A 121 11.82 -5.83 -25.11
C PRO A 121 12.65 -4.80 -24.32
N CYS A 122 12.23 -3.53 -24.31
CA CYS A 122 12.88 -2.43 -23.59
C CYS A 122 12.86 -2.60 -22.05
N PHE A 123 11.94 -3.41 -21.50
CA PHE A 123 11.95 -3.76 -20.07
C PHE A 123 12.91 -4.92 -19.76
N GLN A 124 13.37 -5.69 -20.75
CA GLN A 124 14.12 -6.92 -20.51
C GLN A 124 15.62 -6.71 -20.32
N VAL A 125 16.20 -5.63 -20.82
CA VAL A 125 17.61 -5.31 -20.57
C VAL A 125 17.79 -3.82 -20.76
N SER A 126 18.17 -3.13 -19.69
CA SER A 126 19.13 -2.04 -19.82
C SER A 126 19.76 -1.79 -18.45
N GLU A 127 21.09 -1.84 -18.40
CA GLU A 127 21.90 -1.29 -17.30
C GLU A 127 21.68 0.22 -17.29
N ILE A 128 20.51 0.63 -16.80
CA ILE A 128 20.15 2.02 -16.59
C ILE A 128 20.87 2.42 -15.29
N GLY A 129 21.62 3.53 -15.33
CA GLY A 129 22.40 3.95 -14.17
C GLY A 129 21.52 4.10 -12.93
N VAL A 130 22.08 3.86 -11.74
CA VAL A 130 21.37 3.88 -10.44
C VAL A 130 20.49 5.14 -10.25
N LEU A 131 20.90 6.27 -10.84
CA LEU A 131 20.19 7.56 -10.80
C LEU A 131 18.98 7.62 -11.73
N GLU A 132 19.08 7.02 -12.91
CA GLU A 132 17.99 6.97 -13.89
C GLU A 132 16.89 6.02 -13.42
N ASP A 133 17.26 4.87 -12.85
CA ASP A 133 16.29 3.94 -12.22
C ASP A 133 15.55 4.59 -11.04
N LEU A 134 16.23 5.44 -10.26
CA LEU A 134 15.61 6.12 -9.11
C LEU A 134 14.55 7.16 -9.52
N VAL A 135 14.65 7.74 -10.71
CA VAL A 135 13.76 8.85 -11.14
C VAL A 135 12.77 8.39 -12.21
N ILE A 136 13.22 7.63 -13.20
CA ILE A 136 12.41 7.20 -14.34
C ILE A 136 11.40 6.14 -13.90
N LEU A 137 11.81 5.19 -13.06
CA LEU A 137 10.93 4.11 -12.63
C LEU A 137 9.72 4.61 -11.81
N PRO A 138 9.87 5.54 -10.85
CA PRO A 138 8.71 6.15 -10.19
C PRO A 138 7.79 6.93 -11.14
N ILE A 139 8.36 7.65 -12.11
CA ILE A 139 7.56 8.41 -13.10
C ILE A 139 6.70 7.43 -13.92
N ILE A 140 7.31 6.35 -14.41
CA ILE A 140 6.60 5.29 -15.12
C ILE A 140 5.49 4.70 -14.23
N GLY A 141 5.79 4.40 -12.96
CA GLY A 141 4.82 3.89 -12.00
C GLY A 141 3.64 4.84 -11.77
N ILE A 142 3.88 6.15 -11.69
CA ILE A 142 2.83 7.18 -11.57
C ILE A 142 1.94 7.17 -12.81
N VAL A 143 2.53 7.16 -14.01
CA VAL A 143 1.78 7.12 -15.27
C VAL A 143 0.91 5.86 -15.34
N PHE A 144 1.46 4.68 -15.01
CA PHE A 144 0.70 3.43 -14.98
C PHE A 144 -0.43 3.44 -13.94
N THR A 145 -0.22 4.08 -12.80
CA THR A 145 -1.25 4.24 -11.76
C THR A 145 -2.43 5.04 -12.30
N PHE A 146 -2.19 6.14 -13.01
CA PHE A 146 -3.26 6.92 -13.65
C PHE A 146 -3.98 6.13 -14.74
N ILE A 147 -3.25 5.46 -15.63
CA ILE A 147 -3.85 4.62 -16.69
C ILE A 147 -4.74 3.54 -16.06
N SER A 148 -4.23 2.85 -15.05
CA SER A 148 -4.97 1.79 -14.35
C SER A 148 -6.20 2.33 -13.64
N TYR A 149 -6.11 3.51 -13.01
CA TYR A 149 -7.26 4.17 -12.39
C TYR A 149 -8.40 4.41 -13.39
N TYR A 150 -8.09 4.94 -14.58
CA TYR A 150 -9.11 5.16 -15.61
C TYR A 150 -9.72 3.86 -16.16
N ILE A 151 -8.89 2.83 -16.37
CA ILE A 151 -9.36 1.50 -16.79
C ILE A 151 -10.30 0.91 -15.73
N VAL A 152 -9.94 0.97 -14.44
CA VAL A 152 -10.79 0.48 -13.35
C VAL A 152 -12.12 1.22 -13.33
N ARG A 153 -12.11 2.55 -13.44
CA ARG A 153 -13.34 3.36 -13.46
C ARG A 153 -14.26 3.05 -14.64
N PHE A 154 -13.67 2.68 -15.78
CA PHE A 154 -14.43 2.23 -16.94
C PHE A 154 -15.00 0.82 -16.73
N THR A 155 -14.17 -0.09 -16.24
CA THR A 155 -14.51 -1.52 -16.13
C THR A 155 -15.41 -1.82 -14.94
N SER A 156 -15.33 -1.05 -13.86
CA SER A 156 -16.19 -1.18 -12.67
C SER A 156 -17.67 -0.92 -12.97
N ARG A 157 -17.99 -0.22 -14.07
CA ARG A 157 -19.37 -0.04 -14.55
C ARG A 157 -20.03 -1.36 -14.95
N ILE A 158 -19.23 -2.37 -15.31
CA ILE A 158 -19.74 -3.69 -15.68
C ILE A 158 -19.89 -4.53 -14.40
N ARG A 159 -21.14 -4.84 -14.02
CA ARG A 159 -21.47 -5.56 -12.78
C ARG A 159 -20.70 -6.86 -12.59
N TRP A 160 -20.50 -7.62 -13.67
CA TRP A 160 -19.73 -8.87 -13.65
C TRP A 160 -18.26 -8.65 -13.29
N VAL A 161 -17.62 -7.67 -13.93
CA VAL A 161 -16.20 -7.37 -13.68
C VAL A 161 -16.00 -6.84 -12.27
N ASN A 162 -16.88 -5.95 -11.82
CA ASN A 162 -16.80 -5.41 -10.46
C ASN A 162 -16.93 -6.50 -9.39
N ASN A 163 -17.83 -7.46 -9.56
CA ASN A 163 -17.95 -8.57 -8.61
C ASN A 163 -16.77 -9.54 -8.69
N MET A 164 -16.32 -9.89 -9.90
CA MET A 164 -15.30 -10.92 -10.08
C MET A 164 -13.88 -10.45 -9.75
N PHE A 165 -13.52 -9.21 -10.14
CA PHE A 165 -12.17 -8.69 -9.98
C PHE A 165 -12.01 -7.69 -8.83
N TYR A 166 -13.07 -6.98 -8.46
CA TYR A 166 -13.01 -5.92 -7.43
C TYR A 166 -13.82 -6.24 -6.18
N GLY A 167 -14.37 -7.47 -6.06
CA GLY A 167 -15.11 -7.92 -4.89
C GLY A 167 -16.40 -7.12 -4.63
N GLY A 168 -16.98 -6.50 -5.65
CA GLY A 168 -18.20 -5.70 -5.54
C GLY A 168 -18.02 -4.33 -4.88
N GLN A 169 -16.79 -3.88 -4.62
CA GLN A 169 -16.51 -2.66 -3.86
C GLN A 169 -16.96 -1.36 -4.56
N TYR A 170 -17.07 -1.37 -5.89
CA TYR A 170 -17.29 -0.15 -6.68
C TYR A 170 -18.66 -0.08 -7.35
N SER A 171 -19.65 -0.89 -6.93
CA SER A 171 -20.99 -0.80 -7.52
C SER A 171 -21.67 0.47 -7.00
N GLN A 172 -21.75 1.49 -7.86
CA GLN A 172 -22.78 2.51 -7.79
C GLN A 172 -24.01 2.03 -8.55
#